data_AF-A0A7V8NRF3-F1
#
_entry.id   AF-A0A7V8NRF3-F1
#
_cell.length_a   1.000
_cell.length_b   1.000
_cell.length_c   1.000
_cell.angle_alpha   90.00
_cell.angle_beta   90.00
_cell.angle_gamma   90.00
#
_symmetry.space_group_name_H-M   'P 1'
#
loop_
_entity.id
_entity.type
_entity.pdbx_description
1 polymer ?
#
loop_
_entity_poly.entity_id
_entity_poly.type
_entity_poly.pdbx_seq_one_letter_code
_entity_poly.pdbx_strand_id
1 'polypeptide(L)' 'MQVFVTGASGFIPQVRVALSRLIERIKATPRQPGVDDIRIPSERAFRSRERALREGLEIDRVVFDALVALRA' A
#
# COMPACT_ATOMS: atom_id res chain seq x y z
N MET A 1 9.36 -18.16 -8.21
CA MET A 1 8.16 -17.38 -7.86
C MET A 1 7.66 -16.72 -9.15
N GLN A 2 6.65 -17.28 -9.82
CA GLN A 2 6.08 -16.68 -11.03
C GLN A 2 5.04 -15.62 -10.64
N VAL A 3 5.24 -14.37 -11.10
CA VAL A 3 4.23 -13.32 -10.99
C VAL A 3 3.38 -13.37 -12.26
N PHE A 4 2.15 -13.86 -12.15
CA PHE A 4 1.19 -13.82 -13.25
C PHE A 4 0.65 -12.39 -13.39
N VAL A 5 1.02 -11.69 -14.46
CA VAL A 5 0.39 -10.42 -14.83
C VAL A 5 -0.90 -10.75 -15.58
N THR A 6 -2.04 -10.70 -14.89
CA THR A 6 -3.35 -10.85 -15.54
C THR A 6 -3.65 -9.56 -16.29
N GLY A 7 -3.74 -9.62 -17.63
CA GLY A 7 -4.12 -8.47 -18.46
C GLY A 7 -5.49 -7.90 -18.06
N ALA A 8 -5.70 -6.61 -18.34
CA ALA A 8 -6.87 -5.80 -17.96
C ALA A 8 -8.20 -6.20 -18.64
N SER A 9 -8.38 -7.45 -19.06
CA SER A 9 -9.59 -7.97 -19.72
C SER A 9 -10.49 -8.83 -18.81
N GLY A 10 -10.23 -8.87 -17.50
CA GLY A 10 -10.96 -9.73 -16.56
C GLY A 10 -11.57 -8.98 -15.37
N PHE A 11 -12.40 -7.95 -15.59
CA PHE A 11 -13.22 -7.42 -14.50
C PHE A 11 -14.29 -8.46 -14.15
N ILE A 12 -14.03 -9.23 -13.10
CA ILE A 12 -14.94 -10.22 -12.57
C ILE A 12 -15.46 -9.68 -11.22
N PRO A 13 -16.66 -9.05 -11.16
CA PRO A 13 -17.21 -8.45 -9.94
C PRO A 13 -17.19 -9.39 -8.73
N GLN A 14 -17.45 -10.68 -8.95
CA GLN A 14 -17.42 -11.69 -7.90
C GLN A 14 -16.03 -11.89 -7.28
N VAL A 15 -14.94 -11.68 -8.04
CA VAL A 15 -13.56 -11.75 -7.51
C VAL A 15 -13.32 -10.59 -6.55
N ARG A 16 -13.77 -9.39 -6.89
CA ARG A 16 -13.66 -8.21 -5.99
C ARG A 16 -14.41 -8.46 -4.68
N VAL A 17 -15.65 -8.91 -4.76
CA VAL A 17 -16.48 -9.20 -3.56
C VAL A 17 -15.85 -10.30 -2.70
N ALA A 18 -15.41 -11.40 -3.33
CA ALA A 18 -14.76 -12.49 -2.62
C ALA A 18 -13.45 -12.05 -1.95
N LEU A 19 -12.64 -11.23 -2.64
CA LEU A 19 -11.40 -10.69 -2.10
C LEU A 19 -11.65 -9.75 -0.93
N SER A 20 -12.62 -8.84 -1.02
CA SER A 20 -13.02 -7.98 0.11
C SER A 20 -13.41 -8.81 1.32
N ARG A 21 -14.25 -9.85 1.15
CA ARG A 21 -14.65 -10.74 2.25
C ARG A 21 -13.46 -11.50 2.86
N LEU A 22 -12.51 -11.93 2.04
CA LEU A 22 -11.29 -12.59 2.51
C LEU A 22 -10.45 -11.63 3.36
N ILE A 23 -10.25 -10.40 2.88
CA ILE A 23 -9.51 -9.36 3.61
C ILE A 23 -10.15 -9.10 4.98
N GLU A 24 -11.48 -8.95 5.04
CA GLU A 24 -12.20 -8.75 6.31
C GLU A 24 -11.97 -9.90 7.29
N ARG A 25 -12.04 -11.16 6.82
CA ARG A 25 -11.76 -12.33 7.68
C ARG A 25 -10.33 -12.35 8.19
N ILE A 26 -9.36 -12.01 7.36
CA ILE A 26 -7.94 -11.95 7.77
C ILE A 26 -7.78 -10.92 8.88
N LYS A 27 -8.34 -9.72 8.71
CA LYS A 27 -8.26 -8.62 9.68
C LYS A 27 -9.00 -8.91 11.00
N ALA A 28 -10.04 -9.75 10.96
CA ALA A 28 -10.80 -10.16 12.14
C ALA A 28 -10.09 -11.26 12.98
N THR A 29 -8.97 -11.81 12.51
CA THR A 29 -8.20 -12.80 13.27
C THR A 29 -7.74 -12.21 14.61
N PRO A 30 -7.81 -12.95 15.72
CA PRO A 30 -7.28 -12.50 17.01
C PRO A 30 -5.82 -12.07 16.88
N ARG A 31 -5.52 -10.87 17.39
CA ARG A 31 -4.15 -10.33 17.40
C ARG A 31 -3.34 -11.03 18.49
N GLN A 32 -2.06 -11.27 18.22
CA GLN A 32 -1.13 -11.72 19.24
C GLN A 32 -0.81 -10.56 20.20
N PRO A 33 -0.39 -10.84 21.45
CA PRO A 33 0.08 -9.81 22.37
C PRO A 33 1.18 -8.95 21.72
N GLY A 34 1.05 -7.62 21.82
CA GLY A 34 1.98 -6.66 21.21
C GLY A 34 1.78 -6.39 19.72
N VAL A 35 0.77 -6.99 19.08
CA VAL A 35 0.39 -6.67 17.70
C VAL A 35 -0.80 -5.71 17.68
N ASP A 36 -0.55 -4.46 17.31
CA ASP A 36 -1.59 -3.42 17.31
C ASP A 36 -2.61 -3.60 16.17
N ASP A 37 -2.17 -4.07 14.99
CA ASP A 37 -3.01 -4.17 13.80
C ASP A 37 -2.55 -5.25 12.81
N ILE A 38 -3.51 -5.91 12.16
CA ILE A 38 -3.28 -6.88 11.07
C ILE A 38 -3.56 -6.14 9.76
N ARG A 39 -2.51 -5.89 8.98
CA ARG A 39 -2.59 -5.14 7.72
C ARG A 39 -2.42 -6.04 6.51
N ILE A 40 -3.11 -5.71 5.43
CA ILE A 40 -2.91 -6.36 4.13
C ILE A 40 -1.69 -5.74 3.44
N PRO A 41 -0.95 -6.49 2.60
CA PRO A 41 0.10 -5.92 1.77
C PRO A 41 -0.34 -4.61 1.11
N SER A 42 0.59 -3.66 1.08
CA SER A 42 0.40 -2.30 0.56
C SER A 42 -0.54 -1.38 1.34
N GLU A 43 -1.33 -1.84 2.33
CA GLU A 43 -2.25 -0.96 3.09
C GLU A 43 -1.51 0.22 3.76
N ARG A 44 -0.34 -0.04 4.36
CA ARG A 44 0.52 1.02 4.92
C ARG A 44 0.95 2.01 3.82
N ALA A 45 1.35 1.52 2.66
CA ALA A 45 1.81 2.36 1.56
C ALA A 45 0.68 3.23 1.00
N PHE A 46 -0.53 2.69 0.87
CA PHE A 46 -1.72 3.47 0.49
C PHE A 46 -2.01 4.58 1.50
N ARG A 47 -2.01 4.28 2.81
CA ARG A 47 -2.19 5.29 3.86
C ARG A 47 -1.10 6.37 3.81
N SER A 48 0.16 5.96 3.65
CA SER A 48 1.30 6.88 3.52
C SER A 48 1.16 7.79 2.30
N ARG A 49 0.69 7.25 1.17
CA ARG A 49 0.46 8.01 -0.05
C ARG A 49 -0.68 9.02 0.11
N GLU A 50 -1.79 8.61 0.71
CA GLU A 50 -2.92 9.52 0.99
C GLU A 50 -2.51 10.67 1.92
N ARG A 51 -1.66 10.38 2.91
CA ARG A 51 -1.06 11.38 3.78
C ARG A 51 -0.15 12.33 3.00
N ALA A 52 0.81 11.80 2.26
CA ALA A 52 1.77 12.61 1.50
C ALA A 52 1.13 13.47 0.40
N LEU A 53 0.02 13.02 -0.19
CA LEU A 53 -0.76 13.83 -1.14
C LEU A 53 -1.38 15.07 -0.49
N ARG A 54 -1.65 15.03 0.83
CA ARG A 54 -2.23 16.15 1.58
C ARG A 54 -1.16 17.01 2.26
N GLU A 55 -0.15 16.38 2.83
CA GLU A 55 0.84 17.03 3.70
C GLU A 55 2.15 17.36 2.98
N GLY A 56 2.37 16.82 1.78
CA GLY A 56 3.65 16.88 1.07
C GLY A 56 4.53 15.66 1.33
N LEU A 57 5.63 15.58 0.57
CA LEU A 57 6.61 14.50 0.69
C LEU A 57 7.72 14.91 1.64
N GLU A 58 8.02 14.06 2.61
CA GLU A 58 9.24 14.17 3.40
C GLU A 58 10.42 13.63 2.58
N ILE A 59 11.45 14.46 2.40
CA ILE A 59 12.67 14.11 1.67
C ILE A 59 13.85 14.48 2.56
N ASP A 60 14.81 13.56 2.69
CA ASP A 60 16.05 13.84 3.41
C ASP A 60 16.77 15.05 2.79
N ARG A 61 17.32 15.91 3.65
CA ARG A 61 17.99 17.15 3.22
C ARG A 61 19.09 16.88 2.19
N VAL A 62 19.89 15.83 2.39
CA VAL A 62 20.99 15.47 1.48
C VAL A 62 20.46 15.12 0.09
N VAL A 63 19.33 14.41 0.03
CA VAL A 63 18.69 14.04 -1.24
C VAL A 63 18.10 15.28 -1.91
N PHE A 64 17.42 16.15 -1.15
CA PHE A 64 16.87 17.40 -1.67
C PHE A 64 17.96 18.28 -2.30
N ASP A 65 19.07 18.48 -1.58
CA ASP A 65 20.18 19.33 -2.05
C ASP A 65 20.83 18.73 -3.31
N ALA A 66 21.00 17.40 -3.37
CA ALA A 66 21.51 16.72 -4.57
C ALA A 66 20.57 16.89 -5.78
N LEU A 67 19.25 16.78 -5.57
CA LEU A 67 18.26 17.01 -6.64
C LEU A 67 18.26 18.47 -7.12
N VAL A 68 18.42 19.43 -6.22
CA VAL A 68 18.53 20.86 -6.57
C VAL A 68 19.79 21.14 -7.39
N ALA A 69 20.92 20.52 -7.04
CA ALA A 69 22.18 20.68 -7.77
C ALA A 69 22.10 20.12 -9.21
N LEU A 70 21.36 19.02 -9.43
CA LEU A 70 21.17 18.42 -10.75
C LEU A 70 20.28 19.24 -11.70
N ARG A 71 19.52 20.23 -11.18
CA ARG A 71 18.62 21.05 -12.00
C ARG A 71 19.34 22.10 -12.84
N ALA A 72 20.58 22.45 -12.50
CA ALA A 72 21.38 23.48 -13.16
C ALA A 72 21.74 23.10 -14.61
#